data_AF-A0A1C5ULM7-F1
#
_entry.id   AF-A0A1C5ULM7-F1
#
_cell.length_a   1.000
_cell.length_b   1.000
_cell.length_c   1.000
_cell.angle_alpha   90.00
_cell.angle_beta   90.00
_cell.angle_gamma   90.00
#
_symmetry.space_group_name_H-M   'P 1'
#
loop_
_entity.id
_entity.type
_entity.pdbx_description
1 polymer ?
#
loop_
_entity_poly.entity_id
_entity_poly.type
_entity_poly.pdbx_seq_one_letter_code
_entity_poly.pdbx_strand_id
1 'polypeptide(L)'
;MIGIIDYDAGNIRSVEKALAYLGEETVVSRDPQVLLKSDKVILPGVGSFGQAMENLHRYNLVPVIKEMVKNNTPFLGICLGLQLLFESSEETPGVEGLGILKGRILRIPPSEGLKIPHMGWNSLHLQNDGGLFRGIPEDTYVYFVHSYYLQAEDPQIVKAVTDYSTTIHASVEKDNVFACQFHPEKSSKYGLKILENFAKLEKEGI
;
A
#
# COMPACT_ATOMS: atom_id res chain seq x y z
N MET A 1 -1.02 19.04 -0.92
CA MET A 1 -0.20 18.46 0.16
C MET A 1 -0.57 16.99 0.39
N ILE A 2 0.42 16.09 0.45
CA ILE A 2 0.25 14.66 0.72
C ILE A 2 0.62 14.35 2.18
N GLY A 3 -0.33 13.83 2.95
CA GLY A 3 -0.09 13.35 4.31
C GLY A 3 0.57 11.98 4.30
N ILE A 4 1.60 11.77 5.12
CA ILE A 4 2.22 10.47 5.37
C ILE A 4 1.94 10.09 6.81
N ILE A 5 1.20 9.00 7.01
CA ILE A 5 0.77 8.56 8.34
C ILE A 5 1.96 7.99 9.10
N ASP A 6 2.31 8.62 10.21
CA ASP A 6 3.38 8.18 11.10
C ASP A 6 2.83 7.45 12.31
N TYR A 7 2.82 6.12 12.25
CA TYR A 7 2.47 5.27 13.39
C TYR A 7 3.72 4.59 13.99
N ASP A 8 4.86 5.26 13.94
CA ASP A 8 6.20 4.66 14.08
C ASP A 8 6.51 3.66 12.95
N ALA A 9 6.02 3.97 11.75
CA ALA A 9 6.25 3.14 10.58
C ALA A 9 7.70 3.25 10.09
N GLY A 10 8.31 2.13 9.74
CA GLY A 10 9.59 2.15 9.04
C GLY A 10 9.46 2.75 7.63
N ASN A 11 10.59 3.18 7.07
CA ASN A 11 10.74 3.56 5.65
C ASN A 11 10.01 4.85 5.18
N ILE A 12 9.41 5.63 6.09
CA ILE A 12 8.79 6.94 5.81
C ILE A 12 9.72 7.86 5.00
N ARG A 13 10.98 7.97 5.40
CA ARG A 13 11.98 8.85 4.76
C ARG A 13 12.21 8.53 3.28
N SER A 14 12.08 7.26 2.88
CA SER A 14 12.25 6.87 1.46
C SER A 14 11.08 7.37 0.63
N VAL A 15 9.85 7.25 1.16
CA VAL A 15 8.63 7.73 0.52
C VAL A 15 8.65 9.25 0.41
N GLU A 16 8.98 9.94 1.51
CA GLU A 16 9.12 11.41 1.55
C GLU A 16 10.12 11.91 0.49
N LYS A 17 11.30 11.28 0.39
CA LYS A 17 12.31 11.65 -0.63
C LYS A 17 11.81 11.42 -2.06
N ALA A 18 11.10 10.33 -2.30
CA ALA A 18 10.55 10.04 -3.64
C ALA A 18 9.50 11.08 -4.05
N LEU A 19 8.63 11.49 -3.12
CA LEU A 19 7.64 12.54 -3.35
C LEU A 19 8.29 13.92 -3.52
N ALA A 20 9.27 14.25 -2.68
CA ALA A 20 10.04 15.49 -2.82
C ALA A 20 10.77 15.56 -4.18
N TYR A 21 11.30 14.44 -4.67
CA TYR A 21 11.89 14.36 -6.01
C TYR A 21 10.89 14.65 -7.13
N LEU A 22 9.62 14.27 -6.94
CA LEU A 22 8.52 14.58 -7.87
C LEU A 22 7.99 16.02 -7.73
N GLY A 23 8.50 16.79 -6.76
CA GLY A 23 8.05 18.16 -6.48
C GLY A 23 6.79 18.23 -5.61
N GLU A 24 6.39 17.12 -5.00
CA GLU A 24 5.20 17.05 -4.15
C GLU A 24 5.49 17.54 -2.73
N GLU A 25 4.60 18.37 -2.20
CA GLU A 25 4.65 18.80 -0.80
C GLU A 25 4.07 17.72 0.12
N THR A 26 4.86 17.28 1.11
CA THR A 26 4.47 16.23 2.05
C THR A 26 4.49 16.70 3.48
N VAL A 27 3.59 16.13 4.30
CA VAL A 27 3.64 16.27 5.76
C VAL A 27 3.63 14.89 6.42
N VAL A 28 4.65 14.59 7.21
CA VAL A 28 4.68 13.39 8.05
C VAL A 28 3.99 13.73 9.36
N SER A 29 2.90 13.03 9.70
CA SER A 29 2.15 13.35 10.90
C SER A 29 1.39 12.15 11.47
N ARG A 30 1.14 12.24 12.77
CA ARG A 30 0.20 11.40 13.51
C ARG A 30 -0.91 12.20 14.19
N ASP A 31 -0.96 13.50 13.93
CA ASP A 31 -2.03 14.38 14.39
C ASP A 31 -3.25 14.22 13.46
N PRO A 32 -4.42 13.78 13.99
CA PRO A 32 -5.64 13.66 13.22
C PRO A 32 -6.02 14.92 12.44
N GLN A 33 -5.83 16.11 13.03
CA GLN A 33 -6.21 17.38 12.41
C GLN A 33 -5.32 17.74 11.23
N VAL A 34 -4.05 17.34 11.27
CA VAL A 34 -3.12 17.52 10.15
C VAL A 34 -3.45 16.54 9.03
N LEU A 35 -3.68 15.26 9.38
CA LEU A 35 -3.98 14.22 8.40
C LEU A 35 -5.30 14.48 7.67
N LEU A 36 -6.36 14.86 8.38
CA LEU A 36 -7.68 15.13 7.79
C LEU A 36 -7.70 16.35 6.85
N LYS A 37 -6.71 17.25 6.94
CA LYS A 37 -6.54 18.39 6.03
C LYS A 37 -5.72 18.07 4.79
N SER A 38 -5.15 16.87 4.69
CA SER A 38 -4.34 16.48 3.54
C SER A 38 -5.22 16.18 2.33
N ASP A 39 -4.78 16.60 1.14
CA ASP A 39 -5.52 16.34 -0.12
C ASP A 39 -5.46 14.86 -0.50
N LYS A 40 -4.40 14.18 -0.06
CA LYS A 40 -4.12 12.76 -0.25
C LYS A 40 -3.40 12.22 0.97
N VAL A 41 -3.46 10.92 1.18
CA VAL A 41 -2.76 10.29 2.29
C VAL A 41 -2.07 8.99 1.87
N ILE A 42 -0.89 8.74 2.44
CA ILE A 42 -0.15 7.49 2.29
C ILE A 42 -0.02 6.83 3.66
N LEU A 43 -0.38 5.56 3.72
CA LEU A 43 -0.04 4.65 4.80
C LEU A 43 1.15 3.78 4.35
N PRO A 44 2.39 4.20 4.66
CA PRO A 44 3.56 3.37 4.39
C PRO A 44 3.72 2.31 5.48
N GLY A 45 4.47 1.25 5.22
CA GLY A 45 4.91 0.40 6.32
C GLY A 45 5.85 -0.73 5.92
N VAL A 46 6.71 -1.08 6.87
CA VAL A 46 7.50 -2.31 6.91
C VAL A 46 7.44 -2.83 8.35
N GLY A 47 7.66 -4.13 8.54
CA GLY A 47 7.57 -4.77 9.86
C GLY A 47 6.42 -5.77 9.92
N SER A 48 5.89 -6.01 11.13
CA SER A 48 4.83 -6.98 11.36
C SER A 48 3.44 -6.34 11.45
N PHE A 49 2.45 -7.07 10.94
CA PHE A 49 1.03 -6.72 10.95
C PHE A 49 0.53 -6.43 12.36
N GLY A 50 0.81 -7.32 13.33
CA GLY A 50 0.40 -7.16 14.72
C GLY A 50 0.91 -5.87 15.36
N GLN A 51 2.20 -5.59 15.24
CA GLN A 51 2.81 -4.39 15.84
C GLN A 51 2.27 -3.11 15.19
N ALA A 52 2.07 -3.14 13.87
CA ALA A 52 1.53 -2.00 13.15
C ALA A 52 0.08 -1.70 13.57
N MET A 53 -0.78 -2.71 13.69
CA MET A 53 -2.15 -2.51 14.20
C MET A 53 -2.15 -2.03 15.65
N GLU A 54 -1.30 -2.57 16.51
CA GLU A 54 -1.15 -2.09 17.89
C GLU A 54 -0.79 -0.60 17.93
N ASN A 55 0.18 -0.17 17.10
CA ASN A 55 0.58 1.22 17.02
C ASN A 55 -0.54 2.12 16.47
N LEU A 56 -1.26 1.68 15.44
CA LEU A 56 -2.40 2.42 14.89
C LEU A 56 -3.49 2.64 15.94
N HIS A 57 -3.75 1.65 16.79
CA HIS A 57 -4.67 1.78 17.93
C HIS A 57 -4.10 2.69 19.02
N ARG A 58 -2.84 2.51 19.41
CA ARG A 58 -2.15 3.30 20.43
C ARG A 58 -2.16 4.80 20.10
N TYR A 59 -1.97 5.16 18.84
CA TYR A 59 -2.00 6.54 18.36
C TYR A 59 -3.38 7.03 17.91
N ASN A 60 -4.43 6.21 18.10
CA ASN A 60 -5.81 6.52 17.72
C ASN A 60 -5.95 6.90 16.22
N LEU A 61 -5.19 6.25 15.34
CA LEU A 61 -5.15 6.52 13.91
C LEU A 61 -6.18 5.70 13.12
N VAL A 62 -6.66 4.59 13.66
CA VAL A 62 -7.70 3.75 13.03
C VAL A 62 -8.97 4.56 12.67
N PRO A 63 -9.60 5.32 13.58
CA PRO A 63 -10.78 6.12 13.23
C PRO A 63 -10.45 7.20 12.18
N VAL A 64 -9.27 7.82 12.27
CA VAL A 64 -8.82 8.86 11.33
C VAL A 64 -8.67 8.29 9.92
N ILE A 65 -8.05 7.12 9.78
CA ILE A 65 -7.89 6.42 8.51
C ILE A 65 -9.26 6.11 7.90
N LYS A 66 -10.18 5.55 8.68
CA LYS A 66 -11.53 5.23 8.23
C LYS A 66 -12.30 6.49 7.81
N GLU A 67 -12.12 7.60 8.52
CA GLU A 67 -12.71 8.89 8.18
C GLU A 67 -12.15 9.45 6.87
N MET A 68 -10.82 9.42 6.67
CA MET A 68 -10.19 9.87 5.41
C MET A 68 -10.71 9.07 4.22
N VAL A 69 -10.79 7.74 4.34
CA VAL A 69 -11.34 6.88 3.30
C VAL A 69 -12.81 7.22 3.03
N LYS A 70 -13.63 7.34 4.08
CA LYS A 70 -15.05 7.71 3.96
C LYS A 70 -15.26 9.08 3.31
N ASN A 71 -14.33 10.01 3.53
CA ASN A 71 -14.36 11.35 2.96
C ASN A 71 -13.82 11.41 1.52
N ASN A 72 -13.65 10.27 0.84
CA ASN A 72 -13.11 10.16 -0.52
C ASN A 72 -11.69 10.72 -0.70
N THR A 73 -10.91 10.88 0.37
CA THR A 73 -9.51 11.31 0.24
C THR A 73 -8.70 10.20 -0.44
N PRO A 74 -7.99 10.45 -1.56
CA PRO A 74 -7.12 9.45 -2.17
C PRO A 74 -6.13 8.86 -1.16
N PHE A 75 -6.20 7.55 -0.98
CA PHE A 75 -5.47 6.81 0.04
C PHE A 75 -4.55 5.79 -0.61
N LEU A 76 -3.25 5.79 -0.31
CA LEU A 76 -2.30 4.81 -0.80
C LEU A 76 -1.68 3.97 0.34
N GLY A 77 -1.94 2.66 0.35
CA GLY A 77 -1.23 1.70 1.19
C GLY A 77 0.01 1.14 0.50
N ILE A 78 1.18 1.18 1.15
CA ILE A 78 2.44 0.64 0.60
C ILE A 78 2.96 -0.51 1.45
N CYS A 79 3.21 -1.66 0.82
CA CYS A 79 3.73 -2.89 1.44
C CYS A 79 2.90 -3.33 2.65
N LEU A 80 3.37 -3.12 3.88
CA LEU A 80 2.57 -3.40 5.07
C LEU A 80 1.30 -2.54 5.10
N GLY A 81 1.36 -1.31 4.60
CA GLY A 81 0.18 -0.45 4.46
C GLY A 81 -0.90 -1.05 3.57
N LEU A 82 -0.55 -1.80 2.52
CA LEU A 82 -1.52 -2.58 1.74
C LEU A 82 -2.15 -3.65 2.63
N GLN A 83 -1.32 -4.40 3.36
CA GLN A 83 -1.78 -5.53 4.16
C GLN A 83 -2.78 -5.10 5.24
N LEU A 84 -2.50 -3.99 5.93
CA LEU A 84 -3.33 -3.44 6.99
C LEU A 84 -4.74 -3.02 6.53
N LEU A 85 -4.96 -2.78 5.24
CA LEU A 85 -6.29 -2.43 4.70
C LEU A 85 -7.29 -3.59 4.76
N PHE A 86 -6.82 -4.82 4.89
CA PHE A 86 -7.61 -6.04 4.87
C PHE A 86 -7.94 -6.52 6.29
N GLU A 87 -8.70 -7.63 6.39
CA GLU A 87 -9.34 -8.02 7.65
C GLU A 87 -8.38 -8.74 8.61
N SER A 88 -7.43 -9.51 8.09
CA SER A 88 -6.58 -10.38 8.92
C SER A 88 -5.29 -10.79 8.22
N SER A 89 -4.29 -11.17 9.00
CA SER A 89 -3.03 -11.75 8.52
C SER A 89 -2.67 -13.04 9.24
N GLU A 90 -2.23 -14.05 8.49
CA GLU A 90 -1.61 -15.27 9.04
C GLU A 90 -0.31 -14.98 9.81
N GLU A 91 0.31 -13.81 9.60
CA GLU A 91 1.48 -13.39 10.37
C GLU A 91 1.17 -13.21 11.86
N THR A 92 -0.04 -12.74 12.18
CA THR A 92 -0.45 -12.48 13.56
C THR A 92 -1.90 -12.90 13.74
N PRO A 93 -2.17 -14.20 13.91
CA PRO A 93 -3.53 -14.71 14.10
C PRO A 93 -4.22 -14.03 15.29
N GLY A 94 -5.49 -13.64 15.11
CA GLY A 94 -6.30 -12.98 16.14
C GLY A 94 -6.18 -11.46 16.20
N VAL A 95 -5.30 -10.84 15.41
CA VAL A 95 -5.28 -9.37 15.23
C VAL A 95 -6.08 -9.00 13.99
N GLU A 96 -7.10 -8.16 14.19
CA GLU A 96 -7.90 -7.59 13.11
C GLU A 96 -7.14 -6.44 12.43
N GLY A 97 -7.22 -6.36 11.11
CA GLY A 97 -6.75 -5.20 10.35
C GLY A 97 -7.79 -4.07 10.30
N LEU A 98 -7.58 -3.09 9.42
CA LEU A 98 -8.50 -1.97 9.27
C LEU A 98 -9.87 -2.41 8.71
N GLY A 99 -9.90 -3.50 7.93
CA GLY A 99 -11.11 -4.06 7.34
C GLY A 99 -11.81 -3.10 6.37
N ILE A 100 -11.05 -2.26 5.68
CA ILE A 100 -11.54 -1.34 4.65
C ILE A 100 -11.84 -2.10 3.36
N LEU A 101 -11.01 -3.09 3.05
CA LEU A 101 -11.17 -4.01 1.93
C LEU A 101 -11.34 -5.44 2.44
N LYS A 102 -12.00 -6.29 1.63
CA LYS A 102 -12.29 -7.69 1.96
C LYS A 102 -11.23 -8.61 1.36
N GLY A 103 -10.73 -9.53 2.18
CA GLY A 103 -9.62 -10.40 1.82
C GLY A 103 -8.69 -10.68 3.01
N ARG A 104 -7.66 -11.49 2.74
CA ARG A 104 -6.77 -12.01 3.79
C ARG A 104 -5.32 -11.92 3.35
N ILE A 105 -4.45 -11.73 4.33
CA ILE A 105 -3.01 -11.74 4.15
C ILE A 105 -2.50 -13.13 4.53
N LEU A 106 -2.00 -13.86 3.55
CA LEU A 106 -1.57 -15.25 3.68
C LEU A 106 -0.05 -15.35 3.65
N ARG A 107 0.52 -16.40 4.25
CA ARG A 107 1.94 -16.68 4.12
C ARG A 107 2.24 -17.21 2.71
N ILE A 108 3.30 -16.71 2.10
CA ILE A 108 3.79 -17.24 0.82
C ILE A 108 4.12 -18.73 1.01
N PRO A 109 3.54 -19.65 0.22
CA PRO A 109 3.83 -21.07 0.37
C PRO A 109 5.27 -21.37 -0.07
N PRO A 110 6.00 -22.28 0.62
CA PRO A 110 7.32 -22.69 0.17
C PRO A 110 7.22 -23.40 -1.18
N SER A 111 8.19 -23.14 -2.06
CA SER A 111 8.34 -23.83 -3.34
C SER A 111 9.82 -24.13 -3.56
N GLU A 112 10.12 -25.26 -4.21
CA GLU A 112 11.49 -25.65 -4.52
C GLU A 112 12.20 -24.55 -5.33
N GLY A 113 13.44 -24.21 -4.94
CA GLY A 113 14.25 -23.18 -5.60
C GLY A 113 13.90 -21.73 -5.24
N LEU A 114 12.81 -21.46 -4.52
CA LEU A 114 12.40 -20.11 -4.12
C LEU A 114 12.64 -19.86 -2.63
N LYS A 115 13.13 -18.66 -2.28
CA LYS A 115 13.41 -18.24 -0.90
C LYS A 115 12.26 -17.38 -0.37
N ILE A 116 11.98 -17.50 0.92
CA ILE A 116 11.06 -16.61 1.63
C ILE A 116 11.88 -15.78 2.63
N PRO A 117 11.76 -14.43 2.64
CA PRO A 117 10.80 -13.59 1.91
C PRO A 117 11.02 -13.56 0.38
N HIS A 118 9.95 -13.31 -0.37
CA HIS A 118 10.02 -12.85 -1.76
C HIS A 118 10.73 -11.49 -1.75
N MET A 119 12.00 -11.48 -2.17
CA MET A 119 12.88 -10.31 -2.08
C MET A 119 13.62 -10.12 -3.40
N GLY A 120 13.46 -8.95 -4.00
CA GLY A 120 14.11 -8.57 -5.24
C GLY A 120 13.16 -7.92 -6.23
N TRP A 121 13.63 -7.79 -7.47
CA TRP A 121 12.84 -7.26 -8.56
C TRP A 121 12.00 -8.37 -9.19
N ASN A 122 10.68 -8.14 -9.33
CA ASN A 122 9.78 -9.04 -10.03
C ASN A 122 8.81 -8.26 -10.92
N SER A 123 8.33 -8.88 -12.00
CA SER A 123 7.44 -8.26 -12.98
C SER A 123 6.00 -8.24 -12.52
N LEU A 124 5.25 -7.24 -12.97
CA LEU A 124 3.81 -7.13 -12.77
C LEU A 124 3.07 -7.58 -14.02
N HIS A 125 1.96 -8.28 -13.81
CA HIS A 125 0.91 -8.50 -14.80
C HIS A 125 -0.26 -7.56 -14.49
N LEU A 126 -0.52 -6.61 -15.36
CA LEU A 126 -1.53 -5.56 -15.16
C LEU A 126 -2.94 -6.07 -15.44
N GLN A 127 -3.91 -5.61 -14.64
CA GLN A 127 -5.31 -6.04 -14.72
C GLN A 127 -6.24 -4.84 -14.54
N ASN A 128 -7.45 -4.93 -15.12
CA ASN A 128 -8.58 -4.05 -14.80
C ASN A 128 -8.27 -2.54 -14.80
N ASP A 129 -7.35 -2.10 -15.68
CA ASP A 129 -6.96 -0.70 -15.93
C ASP A 129 -6.81 0.18 -14.67
N GLY A 130 -5.87 -0.17 -13.78
CA GLY A 130 -5.64 0.59 -12.54
C GLY A 130 -5.04 1.99 -12.74
N GLY A 131 -5.54 2.98 -12.00
CA GLY A 131 -5.10 4.37 -12.02
C GLY A 131 -3.61 4.55 -11.69
N LEU A 132 -3.06 3.73 -10.79
CA LEU A 132 -1.63 3.74 -10.47
C LEU A 132 -0.73 3.35 -11.66
N PHE A 133 -1.27 2.61 -12.62
CA PHE A 133 -0.52 2.01 -13.74
C PHE A 133 -0.66 2.77 -15.05
N ARG A 134 -1.24 3.97 -15.05
CA ARG A 134 -1.33 4.83 -16.24
C ARG A 134 0.05 5.09 -16.85
N GLY A 135 0.23 4.65 -18.10
CA GLY A 135 1.49 4.81 -18.83
C GLY A 135 2.62 3.89 -18.34
N ILE A 136 2.30 2.82 -17.61
CA ILE A 136 3.24 1.79 -17.20
C ILE A 136 3.09 0.57 -18.14
N PRO A 137 4.18 0.11 -18.78
CA PRO A 137 4.12 -1.07 -19.63
C PRO A 137 3.81 -2.36 -18.85
N GLU A 138 3.22 -3.33 -19.53
CA GLU A 138 3.14 -4.72 -19.07
C GLU A 138 4.54 -5.28 -18.74
N ASP A 139 4.60 -6.28 -17.85
CA ASP A 139 5.84 -6.95 -17.41
C ASP A 139 6.88 -6.01 -16.77
N THR A 140 6.43 -4.85 -16.27
CA THR A 140 7.29 -3.89 -15.58
C THR A 140 7.82 -4.47 -14.26
N TYR A 141 9.13 -4.40 -14.08
CA TYR A 141 9.78 -4.83 -12.84
C TYR A 141 9.69 -3.77 -11.73
N VAL A 142 9.30 -4.22 -10.54
CA VAL A 142 9.24 -3.45 -9.29
C VAL A 142 9.88 -4.22 -8.13
N TYR A 143 10.24 -3.54 -7.05
CA TYR A 143 10.97 -4.13 -5.93
C TYR A 143 10.04 -4.64 -4.83
N PHE A 144 10.13 -5.93 -4.53
CA PHE A 144 9.41 -6.63 -3.47
C PHE A 144 10.33 -7.00 -2.31
N VAL A 145 9.77 -7.02 -1.10
CA VAL A 145 10.39 -7.61 0.10
C VAL A 145 9.30 -7.98 1.12
N HIS A 146 8.80 -9.21 1.05
CA HIS A 146 7.70 -9.66 1.91
C HIS A 146 7.62 -11.19 2.04
N SER A 147 7.13 -11.67 3.19
CA SER A 147 6.86 -13.09 3.43
C SER A 147 5.37 -13.46 3.37
N TYR A 148 4.52 -12.44 3.37
CA TYR A 148 3.06 -12.55 3.36
C TYR A 148 2.49 -11.76 2.20
N TYR A 149 1.38 -12.21 1.64
CA TYR A 149 0.80 -11.66 0.44
C TYR A 149 -0.72 -11.56 0.56
N LEU A 150 -1.30 -10.65 -0.21
CA LEU A 150 -2.74 -10.48 -0.28
C LEU A 150 -3.39 -11.54 -1.17
N GLN A 151 -4.45 -12.17 -0.65
CA GLN A 151 -5.52 -12.77 -1.41
C GLN A 151 -6.80 -11.95 -1.19
N ALA A 152 -7.13 -11.10 -2.17
CA ALA A 152 -8.35 -10.30 -2.16
C ALA A 152 -9.57 -11.18 -2.41
N GLU A 153 -10.70 -10.87 -1.75
CA GLU A 153 -11.95 -11.62 -1.95
C GLU A 153 -12.63 -11.25 -3.28
N ASP A 154 -12.56 -9.97 -3.66
CA ASP A 154 -13.09 -9.45 -4.92
C ASP A 154 -11.97 -9.33 -5.98
N PRO A 155 -12.02 -10.09 -7.08
CA PRO A 155 -11.02 -9.96 -8.15
C PRO A 155 -11.08 -8.62 -8.89
N GLN A 156 -12.21 -7.91 -8.89
CA GLN A 156 -12.38 -6.66 -9.67
C GLN A 156 -11.52 -5.51 -9.16
N ILE A 157 -11.19 -5.53 -7.85
CA ILE A 157 -10.32 -4.52 -7.24
C ILE A 157 -8.84 -4.79 -7.53
N VAL A 158 -8.46 -5.97 -8.02
CA VAL A 158 -7.06 -6.31 -8.30
C VAL A 158 -6.61 -5.61 -9.58
N LYS A 159 -5.54 -4.82 -9.49
CA LYS A 159 -5.01 -4.03 -10.61
C LYS A 159 -3.66 -4.48 -11.13
N ALA A 160 -2.93 -5.24 -10.32
CA ALA A 160 -1.74 -5.94 -10.76
C ALA A 160 -1.54 -7.20 -9.94
N VAL A 161 -1.03 -8.25 -10.59
CA VAL A 161 -0.57 -9.47 -9.94
C VAL A 161 0.92 -9.70 -10.24
N THR A 162 1.56 -10.56 -9.47
CA THR A 162 2.91 -11.07 -9.77
C THR A 162 2.96 -12.53 -9.37
N ASP A 163 3.72 -13.33 -10.11
CA ASP A 163 3.93 -14.74 -9.78
C ASP A 163 5.26 -14.93 -9.05
N TYR A 164 5.22 -15.68 -7.96
CA TYR A 164 6.40 -16.16 -7.25
C TYR A 164 6.27 -17.66 -6.96
N SER A 165 5.90 -18.05 -5.73
CA SER A 165 5.48 -19.43 -5.43
C SER A 165 3.97 -19.66 -5.59
N THR A 166 3.24 -18.56 -5.77
CA THR A 166 1.79 -18.45 -5.95
C THR A 166 1.53 -17.13 -6.65
N THR A 167 0.33 -16.94 -7.18
CA THR A 167 -0.10 -15.64 -7.71
C THR A 167 -0.41 -14.70 -6.55
N ILE A 168 0.32 -13.59 -6.50
CA ILE A 168 0.21 -12.56 -5.48
C ILE A 168 -0.59 -11.39 -6.03
N HIS A 169 -1.63 -10.94 -5.32
CA HIS A 169 -2.32 -9.68 -5.66
C HIS A 169 -1.42 -8.51 -5.27
N ALA A 170 -0.60 -8.07 -6.23
CA ALA A 170 0.47 -7.10 -6.04
C ALA A 170 -0.04 -5.67 -5.88
N SER A 171 -1.22 -5.35 -6.42
CA SER A 171 -1.86 -4.05 -6.24
C SER A 171 -3.37 -4.15 -6.33
N VAL A 172 -4.05 -3.33 -5.55
CA VAL A 172 -5.51 -3.19 -5.55
C VAL A 172 -5.92 -1.72 -5.64
N GLU A 173 -7.12 -1.51 -6.15
CA GLU A 173 -7.77 -0.21 -6.26
C GLU A 173 -9.29 -0.40 -6.15
N LYS A 174 -9.90 0.36 -5.24
CA LYS A 174 -11.34 0.44 -5.06
C LYS A 174 -11.71 1.85 -4.64
N ASP A 175 -12.54 2.51 -5.43
CA ASP A 175 -12.95 3.89 -5.20
C ASP A 175 -11.70 4.80 -5.03
N ASN A 176 -11.57 5.49 -3.90
CA ASN A 176 -10.42 6.33 -3.55
C ASN A 176 -9.26 5.59 -2.85
N VAL A 177 -9.34 4.26 -2.69
CA VAL A 177 -8.35 3.45 -1.98
C VAL A 177 -7.48 2.69 -2.96
N PHE A 178 -6.18 2.96 -2.89
CA PHE A 178 -5.14 2.37 -3.72
C PHE A 178 -4.15 1.65 -2.81
N ALA A 179 -3.57 0.55 -3.28
CA ALA A 179 -2.50 -0.10 -2.54
C ALA A 179 -1.57 -0.90 -3.44
N CYS A 180 -0.31 -1.03 -3.01
CA CYS A 180 0.68 -1.89 -3.66
C CYS A 180 1.53 -2.66 -2.64
N GLN A 181 1.85 -3.91 -2.95
CA GLN A 181 2.65 -4.80 -2.10
C GLN A 181 4.15 -4.54 -2.27
N PHE A 182 4.56 -4.11 -3.46
CA PHE A 182 5.91 -3.67 -3.76
C PHE A 182 6.19 -2.27 -3.18
N HIS A 183 7.45 -1.86 -3.25
CA HIS A 183 7.93 -0.57 -2.77
C HIS A 183 8.17 0.38 -3.95
N PRO A 184 7.19 1.22 -4.35
CA PRO A 184 7.37 2.14 -5.47
C PRO A 184 8.52 3.12 -5.23
N GLU A 185 8.76 3.54 -3.99
CA GLU A 185 9.89 4.39 -3.62
C GLU A 185 11.27 3.72 -3.78
N LYS A 186 11.31 2.40 -4.01
CA LYS A 186 12.52 1.60 -4.30
C LYS A 186 12.53 1.01 -5.71
N SER A 187 11.52 1.33 -6.54
CA SER A 187 11.30 0.70 -7.85
C SER A 187 11.76 1.58 -9.03
N SER A 188 12.78 2.41 -8.82
CA SER A 188 13.40 3.26 -9.86
C SER A 188 12.37 4.10 -10.61
N LYS A 189 12.58 4.36 -11.91
CA LYS A 189 11.74 5.21 -12.76
C LYS A 189 10.26 4.81 -12.75
N TYR A 190 9.95 3.52 -12.72
CA TYR A 190 8.56 3.05 -12.74
C TYR A 190 7.91 3.18 -11.37
N GLY A 191 8.67 2.96 -10.30
CA GLY A 191 8.24 3.30 -8.95
C GLY A 191 7.88 4.78 -8.78
N LEU A 192 8.74 5.66 -9.29
CA LEU A 192 8.46 7.11 -9.33
C LEU A 192 7.23 7.42 -10.18
N LYS A 193 7.05 6.76 -11.32
CA LYS A 193 5.87 6.94 -12.17
C LYS A 193 4.58 6.52 -11.46
N ILE A 194 4.59 5.45 -10.67
CA ILE A 194 3.45 5.02 -9.85
C ILE A 194 3.10 6.09 -8.81
N LEU A 195 4.10 6.62 -8.10
CA LEU A 195 3.88 7.69 -7.13
C LEU A 195 3.39 8.98 -7.80
N GLU A 196 3.91 9.31 -8.99
CA GLU A 196 3.43 10.44 -9.79
C GLU A 196 1.96 10.26 -10.18
N ASN A 197 1.56 9.06 -10.62
CA ASN A 197 0.18 8.76 -10.96
C ASN A 197 -0.75 8.93 -9.76
N PHE A 198 -0.33 8.47 -8.58
CA PHE A 198 -1.07 8.72 -7.33
C PHE A 198 -1.14 10.20 -6.98
N ALA A 199 -0.03 10.94 -7.09
CA ALA A 199 0.04 12.35 -6.77
C ALA A 199 -0.84 13.22 -7.69
N LYS A 200 -1.08 12.77 -8.93
CA LYS A 200 -2.00 13.40 -9.90
C LYS A 200 -3.47 13.07 -9.69
N LEU A 201 -3.81 12.16 -8.78
CA LEU A 201 -5.22 11.92 -8.46
C LEU A 201 -5.82 13.19 -7.84
N GLU A 202 -7.10 13.42 -8.12
CA GLU A 202 -7.85 14.47 -7.46
C GLU A 202 -8.86 13.81 -6.53
N LYS A 203 -9.20 14.52 -5.47
CA LYS A 203 -10.30 14.12 -4.62
C LYS A 203 -11.57 14.23 -5.45
N GLU A 204 -12.19 13.11 -5.82
CA GLU A 204 -13.50 13.14 -6.46
C GLU A 204 -14.49 13.87 -5.54
N GLY A 205 -15.21 14.83 -6.13
CA GLY A 205 -15.79 15.98 -5.43
C GLY A 205 -16.72 15.68 -4.25
N ILE A 206 -16.85 16.69 -3.40
CA ILE A 206 -18.00 16.91 -2.52
C ILE A 206 -19.19 17.32 -3.38
#